data_AF-F0R6N1-F1
#
_entry.id   AF-F0R6N1-F1
#
_cell.length_a   1.000
_cell.length_b   1.000
_cell.length_c   1.000
_cell.angle_alpha   90.00
_cell.angle_beta   90.00
_cell.angle_gamma   90.00
#
_symmetry.space_group_name_H-M   'P 1'
#
loop_
_entity.id
_entity.type
_entity.pdbx_description
1 polymer ?
#
loop_
_entity_poly.entity_id
_entity_poly.type
_entity_poly.pdbx_seq_one_letter_code
_entity_poly.pdbx_strand_id
1 'polypeptide(L)'
;MDTTVKATRRKIIDIPEDIFRYLSVKAAMQGTNLKRYIEGLLAKDVEDMLAGMDDNDAYRWLSKNEPDGHVRVGEKEKQDFENWLGIERK
;
A
#
# COMPACT_ATOMS: atom_id res chain seq x y z
N MET A 1 9.24 25.52 -1.38
CA MET A 1 9.00 24.13 -0.94
C MET A 1 7.69 24.15 -0.18
N ASP A 2 6.58 23.83 -0.85
CA ASP A 2 5.27 23.73 -0.22
C ASP A 2 5.30 22.57 0.77
N THR A 3 5.52 22.88 2.04
CA THR A 3 5.30 21.96 3.14
C THR A 3 3.79 21.78 3.28
N THR A 4 3.24 20.85 2.49
CA THR A 4 1.86 20.40 2.64
C THR A 4 1.69 19.84 4.06
N VAL A 5 1.10 20.64 4.93
CA VAL A 5 0.78 20.23 6.31
C VAL A 5 -0.23 19.09 6.19
N LYS A 6 0.22 17.85 6.42
CA LYS A 6 -0.66 16.68 6.45
C LYS A 6 -1.80 16.95 7.43
N ALA A 7 -3.05 16.86 6.94
CA ALA A 7 -4.22 17.06 7.77
C ALA A 7 -4.23 16.01 8.91
N THR A 8 -4.30 16.48 10.16
CA THR A 8 -4.35 15.60 11.35
C THR A 8 -5.76 15.52 11.90
N ARG A 9 -6.15 14.34 12.40
CA ARG A 9 -7.42 14.14 13.12
C ARG A 9 -7.12 13.74 14.56
N ARG A 10 -7.77 14.39 15.52
CA ARG A 10 -7.65 14.04 16.94
C ARG A 10 -8.49 12.81 17.28
N LYS A 11 -7.91 11.90 18.07
CA LYS A 11 -8.57 10.71 18.60
C LYS A 11 -8.21 10.55 20.07
N ILE A 12 -9.20 10.12 20.86
CA ILE A 12 -9.04 9.73 22.26
C ILE A 12 -9.11 8.21 22.26
N ILE A 13 -8.12 7.57 22.89
CA ILE A 13 -7.99 6.11 22.95
C ILE A 13 -7.68 5.73 24.40
N ASP A 14 -8.18 4.57 24.80
CA ASP A 14 -7.84 3.96 26.08
C ASP A 14 -6.70 2.96 25.87
N ILE A 15 -5.63 3.08 26.64
CA ILE A 15 -4.46 2.21 26.59
C ILE A 15 -4.32 1.53 27.96
N PRO A 16 -4.13 0.20 28.02
CA PRO A 16 -3.85 -0.49 29.27
C PRO A 16 -2.64 0.13 30.02
N GLU A 17 -2.73 0.23 31.34
CA GLU A 17 -1.75 0.93 32.19
C GLU A 17 -0.33 0.35 32.07
N ASP A 18 -0.22 -0.97 31.98
CA ASP A 18 1.05 -1.68 31.79
C ASP A 18 1.70 -1.34 30.45
N ILE A 19 0.91 -1.29 29.38
CA ILE A 19 1.36 -0.89 28.04
C ILE A 19 1.74 0.59 28.01
N PHE A 20 0.96 1.45 28.66
CA PHE A 20 1.22 2.89 28.75
C PHE A 20 2.59 3.16 29.37
N ARG A 21 2.92 2.48 30.48
CA ARG A 21 4.24 2.60 31.13
C ARG A 21 5.36 2.17 30.21
N TYR A 22 5.20 1.04 29.53
CA TYR A 22 6.22 0.54 28.60
C TYR A 22 6.47 1.49 27.43
N LEU A 23 5.39 2.00 26.81
CA LEU A 23 5.48 3.00 25.74
C LEU A 23 6.15 4.29 26.21
N SER A 24 5.88 4.72 27.44
CA SER A 24 6.50 5.92 28.03
C SER A 24 8.01 5.76 28.19
N VAL A 25 8.46 4.61 28.68
CA VAL A 25 9.89 4.31 28.78
C VAL A 25 10.53 4.28 27.39
N LYS A 26 9.90 3.63 26.41
CA LYS A 26 10.41 3.57 25.03
C LYS A 26 10.51 4.95 24.38
N ALA A 27 9.51 5.80 24.57
CA ALA A 27 9.53 7.18 24.08
C ALA A 27 10.71 7.97 24.68
N ALA A 28 10.92 7.86 25.98
CA ALA A 28 12.06 8.49 26.66
C ALA A 28 13.41 7.96 26.15
N MET A 29 13.55 6.65 25.94
CA MET A 29 14.75 6.05 25.35
C MET A 29 15.07 6.58 23.95
N GLN A 30 14.04 6.90 23.17
CA GLN A 30 14.20 7.49 21.82
C GLN A 30 14.31 9.02 21.84
N GLY A 31 14.32 9.66 23.02
CA GLY A 31 14.40 11.12 23.13
C GLY A 31 13.17 11.85 22.58
N THR A 32 12.00 11.20 22.59
CA THR A 32 10.75 11.77 22.08
C THR A 32 9.66 11.76 23.16
N ASN A 33 8.57 12.46 22.94
CA ASN A 33 7.41 12.40 23.82
C ASN A 33 6.49 11.22 23.45
N LEU A 34 5.72 10.74 24.43
CA LEU A 34 4.83 9.59 24.27
C LEU A 34 3.86 9.75 23.10
N LYS A 35 3.28 10.94 22.94
CA LYS A 35 2.34 11.22 21.85
C LYS A 35 2.98 11.01 20.47
N ARG A 36 4.13 11.66 20.20
CA ARG A 36 4.85 11.54 18.93
C ARG A 36 5.33 10.10 18.69
N TYR A 37 5.72 9.41 19.76
CA TYR A 37 6.10 8.00 19.67
C TYR A 37 4.94 7.13 19.19
N ILE A 38 3.76 7.25 19.82
CA ILE A 38 2.55 6.51 19.43
C ILE A 38 2.13 6.87 18.00
N GLU A 39 2.13 8.16 17.64
CA GLU A 39 1.79 8.60 16.28
C GLU A 39 2.75 8.01 15.24
N GLY A 40 4.05 7.93 15.55
CA GLY A 40 5.05 7.31 14.70
C GLY A 40 4.86 5.79 14.56
N LEU A 41 4.51 5.10 15.64
CA LEU A 41 4.20 3.67 15.59
C LEU A 41 3.00 3.38 14.70
N LEU A 42 1.91 4.15 14.85
CA LEU A 42 0.70 4.01 14.03
C LEU A 42 0.97 4.32 12.55
N ALA A 43 1.71 5.39 12.27
CA ALA A 43 2.08 5.74 10.90
C ALA A 43 2.92 4.65 10.26
N LYS A 44 3.93 4.15 10.98
CA LYS A 44 4.81 3.08 10.50
C LYS A 44 4.04 1.79 10.26
N ASP A 45 3.17 1.37 11.17
CA ASP A 45 2.37 0.16 11.02
C ASP A 45 1.49 0.22 9.77
N VAL A 46 0.84 1.37 9.53
CA VAL A 46 0.06 1.60 8.31
C VAL A 46 0.96 1.67 7.07
N GLU A 47 2.11 2.33 7.14
CA GLU A 47 3.08 2.35 6.03
C GLU A 47 3.59 0.96 5.69
N ASP A 48 3.89 0.12 6.68
CA ASP A 48 4.32 -1.27 6.50
C ASP A 48 3.17 -2.12 5.91
N MET A 49 1.92 -1.92 6.35
CA MET A 49 0.74 -2.55 5.74
C MET A 49 0.52 -2.12 4.29
N LEU A 50 0.68 -0.83 3.99
CA LEU A 50 0.49 -0.27 2.65
C LEU A 50 1.66 -0.62 1.71
N ALA A 51 2.90 -0.67 2.23
CA ALA A 51 4.06 -1.16 1.49
C ALA A 51 3.97 -2.66 1.23
N GLY A 52 3.27 -3.40 2.09
CA GLY A 52 2.89 -4.80 1.90
C GLY A 52 1.71 -5.02 0.97
N MET A 53 1.04 -3.97 0.49
CA MET A 53 0.14 -4.01 -0.67
C MET A 53 1.00 -4.10 -1.94
N ASP A 54 1.75 -5.20 -1.98
CA ASP A 54 2.67 -5.66 -3.00
C ASP A 54 1.95 -5.69 -4.35
N ASP A 55 2.66 -5.40 -5.44
CA ASP A 55 2.17 -5.57 -6.81
C ASP A 55 1.51 -6.95 -7.02
N ASN A 56 1.86 -7.93 -6.19
CA ASN A 56 1.27 -9.26 -6.10
C ASN A 56 -0.20 -9.29 -5.64
N ASP A 57 -0.63 -8.43 -4.72
CA ASP A 57 -2.04 -8.31 -4.33
C ASP A 57 -2.85 -7.61 -5.43
N ALA A 58 -2.28 -6.57 -6.04
CA ALA A 58 -2.84 -5.94 -7.23
C ALA A 58 -2.95 -6.94 -8.39
N TYR A 59 -1.89 -7.71 -8.64
CA TYR A 59 -1.84 -8.78 -9.63
C TYR A 59 -2.85 -9.89 -9.31
N ARG A 60 -2.99 -10.31 -8.05
CA ARG A 60 -4.01 -11.29 -7.62
C ARG A 60 -5.41 -10.78 -7.89
N TRP A 61 -5.67 -9.50 -7.65
CA TRP A 61 -6.98 -8.91 -7.91
C TRP A 61 -7.27 -8.85 -9.41
N LEU A 62 -6.33 -8.34 -10.22
CA LEU A 62 -6.46 -8.27 -11.67
C LEU A 62 -6.63 -9.68 -12.27
N SER A 63 -5.78 -10.62 -11.87
CA SER A 63 -5.83 -12.02 -12.31
C SER A 63 -7.18 -12.71 -12.01
N LYS A 64 -7.86 -12.33 -10.91
CA LYS A 64 -9.17 -12.91 -10.53
C LYS A 64 -10.36 -12.23 -11.21
N ASN A 65 -10.32 -10.92 -11.42
CA ASN A 65 -11.48 -10.14 -11.86
C ASN A 65 -11.41 -9.77 -13.35
N GLU A 66 -10.21 -9.56 -13.89
CA GLU A 66 -9.93 -9.16 -15.27
C GLU A 66 -8.85 -10.08 -15.85
N PRO A 67 -9.18 -11.36 -16.15
CA PRO A 67 -8.22 -12.36 -16.59
C PRO A 67 -7.81 -12.20 -18.07
N ASP A 68 -7.85 -10.99 -18.62
CA ASP A 68 -7.58 -10.69 -20.04
C ASP A 68 -6.21 -11.24 -20.51
N GLY A 69 -5.23 -11.35 -19.60
CA GLY A 69 -3.91 -11.94 -19.89
C GLY A 69 -3.82 -13.47 -19.80
N HIS A 70 -4.86 -14.16 -19.33
CA HIS A 70 -4.87 -15.63 -19.12
C HIS A 70 -5.54 -16.40 -20.24
N VAL A 71 -6.19 -15.72 -21.18
CA VAL A 71 -6.88 -16.33 -22.31
C VAL A 71 -6.05 -16.10 -23.57
N ARG A 72 -5.80 -17.17 -24.31
CA ARG A 72 -5.11 -17.08 -25.60
C ARG A 72 -6.00 -16.29 -26.57
N VAL A 73 -5.48 -15.19 -27.11
CA VAL A 73 -6.19 -14.35 -28.07
C VAL A 73 -6.76 -15.17 -29.23
N GLY A 74 -7.98 -14.85 -29.64
CA GLY A 74 -8.64 -15.52 -30.76
C GLY A 74 -7.97 -15.18 -32.09
N GLU A 75 -8.24 -15.97 -33.14
CA GLU A 75 -7.63 -15.75 -34.46
C GLU A 75 -7.92 -14.36 -35.03
N LYS A 76 -9.14 -13.84 -34.81
CA LYS A 76 -9.56 -12.52 -35.29
C LYS A 76 -8.81 -11.39 -34.57
N GLU A 77 -8.76 -11.45 -33.25
CA GLU A 77 -8.05 -10.47 -32.42
C GLU A 77 -6.56 -10.48 -32.69
N LYS A 78 -5.97 -11.67 -32.87
CA LYS A 78 -4.60 -11.84 -33.31
C LYS A 78 -4.35 -11.17 -34.67
N GLN A 79 -5.23 -11.38 -35.64
CA GLN A 79 -5.12 -10.78 -36.97
C GLN A 79 -5.23 -9.25 -36.91
N ASP A 80 -6.17 -8.72 -36.13
CA ASP A 80 -6.36 -7.27 -35.95
C ASP A 80 -5.13 -6.63 -35.28
N PHE A 81 -4.53 -7.31 -34.31
CA PHE A 81 -3.29 -6.88 -33.66
C PHE A 81 -2.07 -6.92 -34.59
N GLU A 82 -1.92 -8.00 -35.39
CA GLU A 82 -0.85 -8.12 -36.39
C GLU A 82 -0.98 -7.06 -37.48
N ASN A 83 -2.20 -6.75 -37.92
CA ASN A 83 -2.49 -5.68 -38.87
C ASN A 83 -2.14 -4.30 -38.30
N TRP A 84 -2.47 -4.05 -37.03
CA TRP A 84 -2.09 -2.80 -36.32
C TRP A 84 -0.57 -2.64 -36.24
N LEU A 85 0.17 -3.73 -36.05
CA LEU A 85 1.63 -3.75 -36.05
C LEU A 85 2.27 -3.74 -37.46
N GLY A 86 1.46 -3.85 -38.52
CA GLY A 86 1.94 -3.92 -39.90
C GLY A 86 2.69 -5.21 -40.23
N ILE A 87 2.41 -6.31 -39.53
CA ILE A 87 3.04 -7.62 -39.75
C ILE A 87 2.21 -8.38 -40.79
N GLU A 88 2.74 -8.55 -42.00
CA GLU A 88 2.14 -9.44 -43.00
C GLU A 88 2.60 -10.88 -42.73
N ARG A 89 1.66 -11.78 -42.38
CA ARG A 89 1.96 -13.23 -42.33
C ARG A 89 2.27 -13.72 -43.75
N LYS A 90 3.49 -14.26 -43.93
CA LYS A 90 3.89 -14.99 -45.15
C LYS A 90 3.21 -16.34 -45.26
#